data_AF-A0A6N9R8D1-F1
#
_entry.id   AF-A0A6N9R8D1-F1
#
_cell.length_a   1.000
_cell.length_b   1.000
_cell.length_c   1.000
_cell.angle_alpha   90.00
_cell.angle_beta   90.00
_cell.angle_gamma   90.00
#
_symmetry.space_group_name_H-M   'P 1'
#
loop_
_entity.id
_entity.type
_entity.pdbx_description
1 polymer ?
#
loop_
_entity_poly.entity_id
_entity_poly.type
_entity_poly.pdbx_seq_one_letter_code
_entity_poly.pdbx_strand_id
1 'polypeptide(L)'
;MNINMTRVLAIAALGLLSALFAPAALADDDGSEGGAPSTTKEISGVVQSMPATGLIGAWMIAGKSVVTDSTTSFDQENGKLAVGASVDVKGTSQPDGSLLASKIEVETGVVIPPGPGTAGGDDDVAGELTGPIISLPASGLLGTWNVGGQTVIVVSTTALDQEKGPIVVGAIVQVKGLPDASGAIIASKIEVETVGTGDAGGSVPVPGEVEIAGLIEALPTSGLIGTWQVGGRSVIVSATTRLDAENGPFVVGASVEAKGALDATGALLADKIEITEGNGAAVPALEFWGTVVELPAGTTGLIGVWKIDDKLVNVTASTQIDTEDAPLVVGATVEVSGWLQSDGMIEASDIETRTVVGALAGQGTKAIEFFNGTLGHFFISANPAEVAALDTAGKWQRTGQSFVVGSGTSGVCRFYGMPPKGPDSHFFTADPAECQAVMTTFPAWTFEGHAFSATPALNGQCPAGTLSVHRFFNNPTTAAAINHRFTVTQQAFEQTLAMGWVHEGVVMCAKP
;
A
#
# COMPACT_ATOMS: atom_id res chain seq x y z
N MET A 1 -17.44 44.01 63.71
CA MET A 1 -18.51 43.01 63.65
C MET A 1 -17.82 41.66 63.52
N ASN A 2 -17.98 40.86 64.58
CA ASN A 2 -17.35 39.57 64.91
C ASN A 2 -17.53 38.48 63.83
N ILE A 3 -16.88 37.31 63.77
CA ILE A 3 -15.67 36.63 64.33
C ILE A 3 -15.71 35.21 63.69
N ASN A 4 -14.53 34.67 63.31
CA ASN A 4 -14.09 33.24 63.26
C ASN A 4 -14.88 32.15 62.49
N MET A 5 -14.36 30.96 62.18
CA MET A 5 -13.05 30.32 61.99
C MET A 5 -13.35 28.79 61.99
N THR A 6 -12.57 28.01 61.23
CA THR A 6 -12.22 26.58 61.49
C THR A 6 -13.26 25.43 61.41
N ARG A 7 -12.91 24.48 60.52
CA ARG A 7 -12.69 23.02 60.71
C ARG A 7 -13.84 22.02 60.98
N VAL A 8 -13.87 21.02 60.07
CA VAL A 8 -13.85 19.54 60.28
C VAL A 8 -15.01 18.90 61.05
N LEU A 9 -15.74 17.98 60.40
CA LEU A 9 -15.87 16.58 60.86
C LEU A 9 -16.58 15.68 59.83
N ALA A 10 -16.05 14.47 59.68
CA ALA A 10 -16.62 13.35 58.95
C ALA A 10 -17.78 12.69 59.73
N ILE A 11 -18.77 12.14 59.02
CA ILE A 11 -19.72 11.14 59.53
C ILE A 11 -19.93 10.07 58.44
N ALA A 12 -19.86 8.81 58.89
CA ALA A 12 -19.92 7.57 58.14
C ALA A 12 -21.34 7.08 57.77
N ALA A 13 -21.44 6.25 56.73
CA ALA A 13 -22.47 5.23 56.53
C ALA A 13 -21.90 4.16 55.55
N LEU A 14 -21.40 3.02 56.02
CA LEU A 14 -22.09 1.73 56.30
C LEU A 14 -22.80 1.11 55.07
N GLY A 15 -22.29 -0.03 54.60
CA GLY A 15 -22.89 -0.84 53.52
C GLY A 15 -22.19 -2.17 53.26
N LEU A 16 -22.26 -3.08 54.24
CA LEU A 16 -22.13 -4.55 54.22
C LEU A 16 -21.23 -5.25 53.17
N LEU A 17 -20.15 -5.88 53.65
CA LEU A 17 -19.55 -7.08 53.06
C LEU A 17 -19.62 -8.22 54.09
N SER A 18 -20.31 -9.30 53.75
CA SER A 18 -20.47 -10.49 54.57
C SER A 18 -19.22 -11.40 54.51
N ALA A 19 -18.79 -11.80 55.71
CA ALA A 19 -17.74 -12.75 56.04
C ALA A 19 -18.04 -14.17 55.48
N LEU A 20 -17.13 -15.14 55.40
CA LEU A 20 -16.39 -15.74 56.52
C LEU A 20 -15.22 -16.63 56.04
N PHE A 21 -14.07 -16.41 56.69
CA PHE A 21 -13.09 -17.36 57.26
C PHE A 21 -12.08 -18.17 56.42
N ALA A 22 -10.81 -17.92 56.76
CA ALA A 22 -9.56 -18.58 56.41
C ALA A 22 -9.35 -19.93 57.17
N PRO A 23 -8.21 -20.61 56.98
CA PRO A 23 -7.02 -20.24 57.77
C PRO A 23 -5.69 -20.26 57.01
N ALA A 24 -4.76 -19.48 57.56
CA ALA A 24 -3.36 -19.39 57.17
C ALA A 24 -2.58 -20.70 57.43
N ALA A 25 -1.61 -20.98 56.58
CA ALA A 25 -0.46 -21.81 56.86
C ALA A 25 0.81 -21.11 56.34
N LEU A 26 1.91 -21.39 57.02
CA LEU A 26 3.16 -20.65 57.06
C LEU A 26 4.01 -20.80 55.79
N ALA A 27 4.87 -19.81 55.58
CA ALA A 27 5.87 -19.74 54.54
C ALA A 27 6.86 -20.92 54.59
N ASP A 28 7.29 -21.37 53.42
CA ASP A 28 8.66 -21.81 53.21
C ASP A 28 9.16 -21.36 51.83
N ASP A 29 10.46 -21.12 51.81
CA ASP A 29 11.33 -20.55 50.79
C ASP A 29 11.40 -21.40 49.49
N ASP A 30 11.26 -20.78 48.33
CA ASP A 30 12.07 -21.07 47.13
C ASP A 30 11.70 -20.13 45.99
N GLY A 31 12.71 -19.40 45.50
CA GLY A 31 12.58 -18.45 44.40
C GLY A 31 12.18 -19.12 43.09
N SER A 32 11.27 -18.49 42.36
CA SER A 32 11.14 -18.69 40.91
C SER A 32 10.65 -17.40 40.27
N GLU A 33 11.53 -16.80 39.47
CA GLU A 33 11.16 -15.85 38.43
C GLU A 33 10.19 -16.55 37.46
N GLY A 34 8.90 -16.27 37.60
CA GLY A 34 7.85 -16.75 36.71
C GLY A 34 7.36 -15.64 35.79
N GLY A 35 8.18 -15.21 34.84
CA GLY A 35 7.67 -14.51 33.66
C GLY A 35 6.73 -15.46 32.93
N ALA A 36 5.43 -15.13 32.90
CA ALA A 36 4.47 -15.90 32.10
C ALA A 36 4.92 -15.84 30.62
N PRO A 37 5.15 -16.99 29.94
CA PRO A 37 5.50 -16.97 28.54
C PRO A 37 4.26 -16.51 27.74
N SER A 38 4.37 -15.37 27.06
CA SER A 38 3.45 -15.03 25.97
C SER A 38 3.65 -16.07 24.87
N THR A 39 2.82 -17.10 24.85
CA THR A 39 2.92 -18.14 23.81
C THR A 39 2.33 -17.59 22.52
N THR A 40 3.19 -17.02 21.68
CA THR A 40 2.87 -16.74 20.28
C THR A 40 2.48 -18.06 19.62
N LYS A 41 1.32 -18.09 18.96
CA LYS A 41 0.85 -19.23 18.18
C LYS A 41 0.80 -18.86 16.71
N GLU A 42 1.12 -19.85 15.89
CA GLU A 42 1.01 -19.79 14.44
C GLU A 42 -0.12 -20.75 14.03
N ILE A 43 -1.02 -20.28 13.17
CA ILE A 43 -2.05 -21.10 12.52
C ILE A 43 -2.05 -20.75 11.03
N SER A 44 -2.19 -21.77 10.18
CA SER A 44 -2.28 -21.61 8.73
C SER A 44 -3.66 -22.05 8.26
N GLY A 45 -4.21 -21.41 7.24
CA GLY A 45 -5.40 -21.90 6.55
C GLY A 45 -6.22 -20.83 5.84
N VAL A 46 -7.37 -21.26 5.33
CA VAL A 46 -8.19 -20.42 4.45
C VAL A 46 -9.05 -19.43 5.24
N VAL A 47 -9.11 -18.20 4.76
CA VAL A 47 -10.04 -17.17 5.22
C VAL A 47 -11.48 -17.57 4.84
N GLN A 48 -12.28 -17.92 5.85
CA GLN A 48 -13.68 -18.33 5.69
C GLN A 48 -14.64 -17.15 5.80
N SER A 49 -14.30 -16.20 6.67
CA SER A 49 -14.97 -14.91 6.76
C SER A 49 -14.00 -13.88 7.29
N MET A 50 -14.12 -12.66 6.81
CA MET A 50 -13.37 -11.50 7.27
C MET A 50 -14.36 -10.40 7.70
N PRO A 51 -13.91 -9.34 8.39
CA PRO A 51 -14.75 -8.23 8.76
C PRO A 51 -15.48 -7.64 7.54
N ALA A 52 -16.75 -7.30 7.70
CA ALA A 52 -17.58 -6.78 6.60
C ALA A 52 -17.07 -5.42 6.07
N THR A 53 -16.23 -4.72 6.83
CA THR A 53 -15.59 -3.46 6.47
C THR A 53 -14.14 -3.44 6.96
N GLY A 54 -13.19 -3.49 6.02
CA GLY A 54 -11.75 -3.44 6.30
C GLY A 54 -11.15 -4.76 6.80
N LEU A 55 -9.88 -4.71 7.23
CA LEU A 55 -9.13 -5.86 7.72
C LEU A 55 -9.15 -6.01 9.25
N ILE A 56 -9.68 -5.00 9.96
CA ILE A 56 -9.73 -4.94 11.42
C ILE A 56 -11.07 -5.47 11.94
N GLY A 57 -11.00 -6.42 12.86
CA GLY A 57 -12.17 -7.03 13.49
C GLY A 57 -12.08 -8.55 13.57
N ALA A 58 -13.24 -9.21 13.55
CA ALA A 58 -13.34 -10.66 13.67
C ALA A 58 -13.19 -11.38 12.33
N TRP A 59 -12.32 -12.38 12.31
CA TRP A 59 -12.03 -13.28 11.21
C TRP A 59 -12.34 -14.72 11.61
N MET A 60 -12.67 -15.54 10.61
CA MET A 60 -12.70 -17.00 10.72
C MET A 60 -11.69 -17.58 9.76
N ILE A 61 -10.69 -18.28 10.27
CA ILE A 61 -9.59 -18.87 9.51
C ILE A 61 -9.45 -20.32 9.94
N ALA A 62 -9.62 -21.27 9.02
CA ALA A 62 -9.62 -22.71 9.31
C ALA A 62 -10.50 -23.12 10.52
N GLY A 63 -11.67 -22.48 10.70
CA GLY A 63 -12.58 -22.72 11.81
C GLY A 63 -12.16 -22.10 13.15
N LYS A 64 -11.07 -21.34 13.19
CA LYS A 64 -10.59 -20.61 14.36
C LYS A 64 -11.04 -19.15 14.30
N SER A 65 -11.56 -18.65 15.42
CA SER A 65 -11.85 -17.22 15.61
C SER A 65 -10.53 -16.46 15.81
N VAL A 66 -10.23 -15.56 14.87
CA VAL A 66 -9.06 -14.68 14.88
C VAL A 66 -9.55 -13.25 15.01
N VAL A 67 -8.99 -12.50 15.95
CA VAL A 67 -9.28 -11.08 16.15
C VAL A 67 -8.07 -10.29 15.68
N THR A 68 -8.33 -9.24 14.93
CA THR A 68 -7.32 -8.32 14.41
C THR A 68 -7.60 -6.91 14.93
N ASP A 69 -6.55 -6.14 15.17
CA ASP A 69 -6.65 -4.74 15.60
C ASP A 69 -5.63 -3.86 14.88
N SER A 70 -5.57 -2.57 15.23
CA SER A 70 -4.67 -1.60 14.59
C SER A 70 -3.17 -1.94 14.71
N THR A 71 -2.81 -2.94 15.52
CA THR A 71 -1.44 -3.42 15.70
C THR A 71 -1.13 -4.70 14.91
N THR A 72 -2.14 -5.32 14.29
CA THR A 72 -1.96 -6.47 13.40
C THR A 72 -1.32 -6.01 12.08
N SER A 73 -0.19 -6.63 11.71
CA SER A 73 0.44 -6.48 10.40
C SER A 73 -0.25 -7.38 9.37
N PHE A 74 -0.49 -6.87 8.15
CA PHE A 74 -1.10 -7.61 7.05
C PHE A 74 -0.14 -7.62 5.88
N ASP A 75 0.26 -8.80 5.46
CA ASP A 75 1.23 -9.02 4.40
C ASP A 75 0.50 -9.70 3.24
N GLN A 76 0.48 -9.01 2.10
CA GLN A 76 -0.24 -9.37 0.88
C GLN A 76 0.68 -9.47 -0.33
N GLU A 77 2.00 -9.52 -0.12
CA GLU A 77 3.00 -9.59 -1.21
C GLU A 77 2.71 -10.78 -2.16
N ASN A 78 2.18 -11.85 -1.59
CA ASN A 78 1.89 -13.12 -2.25
C ASN A 78 0.43 -13.27 -2.74
N GLY A 79 -0.40 -12.24 -2.56
CA GLY A 79 -1.79 -12.24 -2.99
C GLY A 79 -2.72 -11.43 -2.08
N LYS A 80 -3.97 -11.23 -2.51
CA LYS A 80 -4.95 -10.43 -1.77
C LYS A 80 -5.58 -11.21 -0.62
N LEU A 81 -5.69 -10.58 0.55
CA LEU A 81 -6.49 -11.04 1.67
C LEU A 81 -7.98 -10.88 1.34
N ALA A 82 -8.60 -11.98 0.96
CA ALA A 82 -10.04 -12.07 0.72
C ALA A 82 -10.57 -13.38 1.29
N VAL A 83 -11.89 -13.50 1.40
CA VAL A 83 -12.51 -14.80 1.66
C VAL A 83 -12.06 -15.79 0.57
N GLY A 84 -11.44 -16.89 0.99
CA GLY A 84 -10.80 -17.88 0.12
C GLY A 84 -9.27 -17.81 0.03
N ALA A 85 -8.63 -16.76 0.56
CA ALA A 85 -7.17 -16.66 0.60
C ALA A 85 -6.56 -17.65 1.63
N SER A 86 -5.42 -18.26 1.29
CA SER A 86 -4.62 -19.05 2.25
C SER A 86 -3.68 -18.11 2.99
N VAL A 87 -3.70 -18.18 4.32
CA VAL A 87 -2.95 -17.25 5.16
C VAL A 87 -2.27 -17.94 6.32
N ASP A 88 -1.08 -17.44 6.65
CA ASP A 88 -0.35 -17.72 7.87
C ASP A 88 -0.67 -16.63 8.90
N VAL A 89 -1.11 -17.02 10.08
CA VAL A 89 -1.51 -16.11 11.15
C VAL A 89 -0.65 -16.33 12.38
N LYS A 90 0.06 -15.29 12.80
CA LYS A 90 0.79 -15.26 14.09
C LYS A 90 0.00 -14.43 15.09
N GLY A 91 -0.15 -14.89 16.33
CA GLY A 91 -0.88 -14.15 17.34
C GLY A 91 -0.79 -14.69 18.76
N THR A 92 -1.41 -13.97 19.69
CA THR A 92 -1.49 -14.35 21.12
C THR A 92 -2.87 -14.92 21.43
N SER A 93 -2.92 -16.07 22.10
CA SER A 93 -4.20 -16.69 22.49
C SER A 93 -4.89 -15.87 23.58
N GLN A 94 -6.20 -15.70 23.45
CA GLN A 94 -7.05 -14.98 24.40
C GLN A 94 -7.80 -15.94 25.34
N PRO A 95 -8.22 -15.48 26.53
CA PRO A 95 -8.96 -16.30 27.50
C PRO A 95 -10.29 -16.87 26.98
N ASP A 96 -10.90 -16.24 25.97
CA ASP A 96 -12.13 -16.68 25.32
C ASP A 96 -11.91 -17.73 24.22
N GLY A 97 -10.65 -18.12 23.99
CA GLY A 97 -10.26 -19.10 22.98
C GLY A 97 -10.03 -18.51 21.58
N SER A 98 -10.19 -17.20 21.37
CA SER A 98 -9.78 -16.52 20.14
C SER A 98 -8.27 -16.33 20.06
N LEU A 99 -7.77 -15.98 18.87
CA LEU A 99 -6.38 -15.61 18.63
C LEU A 99 -6.30 -14.13 18.27
N LEU A 100 -5.63 -13.30 19.08
CA LEU A 100 -5.34 -11.91 18.70
C LEU A 100 -4.12 -11.90 17.78
N ALA A 101 -4.32 -11.61 16.50
CA ALA A 101 -3.28 -11.66 15.48
C ALA A 101 -2.30 -10.49 15.62
N SER A 102 -1.01 -10.79 15.58
CA SER A 102 0.07 -9.83 15.39
C SER A 102 0.51 -9.72 13.93
N LYS A 103 0.38 -10.80 13.14
CA LYS A 103 0.63 -10.79 11.69
C LYS A 103 -0.34 -11.74 10.99
N ILE A 104 -0.87 -11.34 9.83
CA ILE A 104 -1.53 -12.21 8.86
C ILE A 104 -0.81 -12.05 7.53
N GLU A 105 -0.30 -13.13 6.98
CA GLU A 105 0.48 -13.16 5.75
C GLU A 105 -0.19 -14.06 4.72
N VAL A 106 -0.39 -13.57 3.50
CA VAL A 106 -0.85 -14.41 2.40
C VAL A 106 0.28 -15.34 2.00
N GLU A 107 -0.03 -16.64 1.96
CA GLU A 107 0.97 -17.66 1.70
C GLU A 107 1.17 -17.87 0.20
N THR A 108 2.40 -17.75 -0.29
CA THR A 108 2.82 -18.48 -1.50
C THR A 108 3.04 -19.95 -1.16
N GLY A 109 1.95 -20.72 -1.13
CA GLY A 109 1.98 -22.19 -1.04
C GLY A 109 2.63 -22.74 0.23
N VAL A 110 1.81 -23.14 1.20
CA VAL A 110 2.28 -23.52 2.54
C VAL A 110 2.32 -25.01 2.86
N VAL A 111 3.26 -25.29 3.77
CA VAL A 111 3.54 -26.48 4.56
C VAL A 111 2.40 -26.79 5.55
N ILE A 112 1.96 -28.06 5.66
CA ILE A 112 1.39 -28.58 6.93
C ILE A 112 1.93 -29.99 7.27
N PRO A 113 2.10 -30.32 8.58
CA PRO A 113 2.70 -31.55 9.11
C PRO A 113 1.78 -32.79 9.06
N PRO A 114 2.27 -33.98 9.42
CA PRO A 114 1.77 -35.24 8.87
C PRO A 114 0.67 -35.93 9.69
N GLY A 115 -0.32 -36.49 8.96
CA GLY A 115 -0.88 -37.82 9.22
C GLY A 115 -2.41 -37.93 9.15
N PRO A 116 -2.99 -39.15 9.13
CA PRO A 116 -2.40 -40.45 8.84
C PRO A 116 -3.12 -41.21 7.71
N GLY A 117 -2.32 -41.80 6.81
CA GLY A 117 -2.59 -43.13 6.27
C GLY A 117 -3.53 -43.23 5.07
N THR A 118 -2.97 -43.19 3.87
CA THR A 118 -2.91 -44.39 3.02
C THR A 118 -1.74 -44.27 2.05
N ALA A 119 -1.05 -45.38 1.87
CA ALA A 119 0.34 -45.47 1.46
C ALA A 119 0.52 -45.61 -0.05
N GLY A 120 1.64 -45.08 -0.54
CA GLY A 120 2.22 -45.29 -1.87
C GLY A 120 1.88 -44.14 -2.82
N GLY A 121 2.81 -43.29 -3.25
CA GLY A 121 4.26 -43.37 -3.28
C GLY A 121 4.68 -42.67 -4.56
N ASP A 122 5.05 -41.40 -4.42
CA ASP A 122 6.02 -40.60 -5.18
C ASP A 122 5.70 -39.12 -4.96
N ASP A 123 6.77 -38.34 -4.89
CA ASP A 123 6.86 -37.03 -4.29
C ASP A 123 6.12 -35.93 -5.09
N ASP A 124 5.77 -34.84 -4.40
CA ASP A 124 5.35 -33.53 -4.94
C ASP A 124 4.01 -33.42 -5.69
N VAL A 125 2.86 -33.20 -5.01
CA VAL A 125 1.71 -32.55 -5.68
C VAL A 125 0.85 -31.71 -4.71
N ALA A 126 0.95 -30.38 -4.83
CA ALA A 126 -0.13 -29.46 -4.47
C ALA A 126 -1.39 -29.85 -5.24
N GLY A 127 -2.57 -29.91 -4.62
CA GLY A 127 -3.79 -30.50 -5.22
C GLY A 127 -4.24 -29.87 -6.55
N GLU A 128 -3.66 -30.33 -7.66
CA GLU A 128 -4.09 -30.03 -9.02
C GLU A 128 -5.11 -31.10 -9.46
N LEU A 129 -6.34 -30.67 -9.74
CA LEU A 129 -7.37 -31.55 -10.32
C LEU A 129 -7.40 -31.30 -11.82
N THR A 130 -7.08 -32.31 -12.62
CA THR A 130 -7.31 -32.27 -14.08
C THR A 130 -8.49 -33.17 -14.43
N GLY A 131 -9.45 -32.65 -15.19
CA GLY A 131 -10.60 -33.45 -15.62
C GLY A 131 -11.54 -32.75 -16.59
N PRO A 132 -12.48 -33.49 -17.19
CA PRO A 132 -13.50 -32.92 -18.05
C PRO A 132 -14.53 -32.14 -17.22
N ILE A 133 -14.98 -31.00 -17.73
CA ILE A 133 -16.17 -30.32 -17.21
C ILE A 133 -17.38 -31.20 -17.50
N ILE A 134 -18.03 -31.74 -16.46
CA ILE A 134 -19.23 -32.57 -16.56
C ILE A 134 -20.50 -31.72 -16.51
N SER A 135 -20.50 -30.67 -15.69
CA SER A 135 -21.62 -29.73 -15.62
C SER A 135 -21.15 -28.35 -15.18
N LEU A 136 -21.73 -27.33 -15.80
CA LEU A 136 -21.60 -25.93 -15.42
C LEU A 136 -22.89 -25.44 -14.74
N PRO A 137 -22.81 -24.38 -13.92
CA PRO A 137 -24.00 -23.71 -13.40
C PRO A 137 -24.90 -23.20 -14.53
N ALA A 138 -26.23 -23.26 -14.33
CA ALA A 138 -27.19 -22.76 -15.32
C ALA A 138 -27.19 -21.23 -15.45
N SER A 139 -26.59 -20.53 -14.48
CA SER A 139 -26.51 -19.07 -14.36
C SER A 139 -25.07 -18.57 -14.55
N GLY A 140 -24.32 -19.12 -15.51
CA GLY A 140 -22.97 -18.69 -15.85
C GLY A 140 -21.84 -19.51 -15.23
N LEU A 141 -20.64 -18.94 -15.17
CA LEU A 141 -19.41 -19.63 -14.79
C LEU A 141 -19.07 -19.54 -13.29
N LEU A 142 -19.79 -18.74 -12.50
CA LEU A 142 -19.62 -18.69 -11.05
C LEU A 142 -20.58 -19.63 -10.35
N GLY A 143 -20.11 -20.31 -9.32
CA GLY A 143 -20.86 -21.31 -8.57
C GLY A 143 -20.27 -22.72 -8.74
N THR A 144 -21.11 -23.73 -8.56
CA THR A 144 -20.65 -25.12 -8.47
C THR A 144 -20.48 -25.76 -9.83
N TRP A 145 -19.25 -26.15 -10.14
CA TRP A 145 -18.88 -26.97 -11.28
C TRP A 145 -18.71 -28.42 -10.84
N ASN A 146 -18.92 -29.34 -11.79
CA ASN A 146 -18.49 -30.72 -11.65
C ASN A 146 -17.36 -30.98 -12.65
N VAL A 147 -16.16 -31.25 -12.14
CA VAL A 147 -14.97 -31.52 -12.95
C VAL A 147 -14.49 -32.94 -12.64
N GLY A 148 -14.62 -33.86 -13.60
CA GLY A 148 -14.22 -35.26 -13.40
C GLY A 148 -14.92 -35.97 -12.24
N GLY A 149 -16.10 -35.52 -11.81
CA GLY A 149 -16.82 -36.05 -10.66
C GLY A 149 -16.55 -35.31 -9.34
N GLN A 150 -15.56 -34.42 -9.31
CA GLN A 150 -15.23 -33.59 -8.15
C GLN A 150 -16.01 -32.27 -8.18
N THR A 151 -16.54 -31.88 -7.03
CA THR A 151 -17.20 -30.58 -6.84
C THR A 151 -16.13 -29.50 -6.78
N VAL A 152 -16.23 -28.53 -7.69
CA VAL A 152 -15.37 -27.34 -7.75
C VAL A 152 -16.24 -26.11 -7.57
N ILE A 153 -15.89 -25.25 -6.62
CA ILE A 153 -16.58 -23.99 -6.34
C ILE A 153 -15.78 -22.87 -7.00
N VAL A 154 -16.39 -22.24 -8.00
CA VAL A 154 -15.82 -21.09 -8.71
C VAL A 154 -16.40 -19.82 -8.11
N VAL A 155 -15.53 -18.98 -7.59
CA VAL A 155 -15.88 -17.71 -6.95
C VAL A 155 -15.38 -16.54 -7.80
N SER A 156 -15.78 -15.32 -7.45
CA SER A 156 -15.42 -14.12 -8.22
C SER A 156 -13.91 -13.82 -8.26
N THR A 157 -13.13 -14.44 -7.39
CA THR A 157 -11.66 -14.34 -7.35
C THR A 157 -10.95 -15.50 -8.07
N THR A 158 -11.69 -16.48 -8.61
CA THR A 158 -11.10 -17.57 -9.39
C THR A 158 -10.64 -17.04 -10.75
N ALA A 159 -9.34 -17.15 -11.05
CA ALA A 159 -8.81 -16.84 -12.37
C ALA A 159 -9.26 -17.89 -13.39
N LEU A 160 -9.85 -17.46 -14.51
CA LEU A 160 -10.32 -18.33 -15.60
C LEU A 160 -9.46 -18.09 -16.83
N ASP A 161 -8.67 -19.09 -17.20
CA ASP A 161 -7.74 -19.05 -18.32
C ASP A 161 -8.30 -19.90 -19.48
N GLN A 162 -8.60 -19.22 -20.59
CA GLN A 162 -9.23 -19.77 -21.79
C GLN A 162 -8.31 -19.72 -23.01
N GLU A 163 -7.00 -19.54 -22.84
CA GLU A 163 -6.06 -19.41 -23.95
C GLU A 163 -6.11 -20.62 -24.91
N LYS A 164 -6.26 -21.83 -24.37
CA LYS A 164 -6.27 -23.08 -25.15
C LYS A 164 -7.68 -23.53 -25.57
N GLY A 165 -8.73 -22.77 -25.24
CA GLY A 165 -10.10 -23.06 -25.68
C GLY A 165 -11.20 -22.52 -24.76
N PRO A 166 -12.48 -22.55 -25.21
CA PRO A 166 -13.60 -22.05 -24.41
C PRO A 166 -13.96 -22.99 -23.26
N ILE A 167 -14.45 -22.42 -22.15
CA ILE A 167 -15.03 -23.18 -21.04
C ILE A 167 -16.42 -23.69 -21.45
N VAL A 168 -16.50 -24.97 -21.80
CA VAL A 168 -17.75 -25.65 -22.16
C VAL A 168 -17.79 -27.05 -21.53
N VAL A 169 -19.00 -27.60 -21.35
CA VAL A 169 -19.15 -29.00 -20.92
C VAL A 169 -18.40 -29.92 -21.89
N GLY A 170 -17.51 -30.75 -21.35
CA GLY A 170 -16.62 -31.64 -22.10
C GLY A 170 -15.19 -31.11 -22.30
N ALA A 171 -14.92 -29.83 -22.04
CA ALA A 171 -13.55 -29.30 -22.06
C ALA A 171 -12.72 -29.91 -20.93
N ILE A 172 -11.44 -30.22 -21.20
CA ILE A 172 -10.50 -30.63 -20.17
C ILE A 172 -9.93 -29.38 -19.51
N VAL A 173 -10.04 -29.30 -18.18
CA VAL A 173 -9.50 -28.19 -17.40
C VAL A 173 -8.53 -28.70 -16.34
N GLN A 174 -7.52 -27.90 -16.04
CA GLN A 174 -6.70 -28.00 -14.85
C GLN A 174 -7.23 -27.00 -13.80
N VAL A 175 -7.56 -27.50 -12.62
CA VAL A 175 -8.07 -26.72 -11.50
C VAL A 175 -7.02 -26.68 -10.41
N LYS A 176 -6.65 -25.46 -10.02
CA LYS A 176 -5.85 -25.18 -8.83
C LYS A 176 -6.77 -24.61 -7.76
N GLY A 177 -6.68 -25.14 -6.55
CA GLY A 177 -7.54 -24.71 -5.45
C GLY A 177 -7.35 -25.55 -4.20
N LEU A 178 -7.99 -25.13 -3.11
CA LEU A 178 -7.93 -25.83 -1.83
C LEU A 178 -9.27 -26.48 -1.51
N PRO A 179 -9.29 -27.70 -0.95
CA PRO A 179 -10.52 -28.32 -0.48
C PRO A 179 -11.07 -27.58 0.74
N ASP A 180 -12.38 -27.40 0.80
CA ASP A 180 -13.10 -26.94 1.98
C ASP A 180 -13.32 -28.09 2.98
N ALA A 181 -13.97 -27.80 4.12
CA ALA A 181 -14.28 -28.79 5.15
C ALA A 181 -15.22 -29.93 4.67
N SER A 182 -15.89 -29.76 3.53
CA SER A 182 -16.74 -30.77 2.90
C SER A 182 -16.02 -31.59 1.82
N GLY A 183 -14.78 -31.21 1.48
CA GLY A 183 -13.99 -31.80 0.41
C GLY A 183 -14.26 -31.22 -0.98
N ALA A 184 -15.01 -30.12 -1.10
CA ALA A 184 -15.20 -29.39 -2.36
C ALA A 184 -14.00 -28.45 -2.60
N ILE A 185 -13.50 -28.38 -3.83
CA ILE A 185 -12.34 -27.54 -4.15
C ILE A 185 -12.81 -26.11 -4.41
N ILE A 186 -12.38 -25.15 -3.59
CA ILE A 186 -12.53 -23.72 -3.90
C ILE A 186 -11.40 -23.34 -4.85
N ALA A 187 -11.74 -23.01 -6.09
CA ALA A 187 -10.75 -22.79 -7.14
C ALA A 187 -10.11 -21.41 -7.03
N SER A 188 -8.78 -21.37 -7.11
CA SER A 188 -7.99 -20.14 -7.28
C SER A 188 -7.67 -19.87 -8.76
N LYS A 189 -7.40 -20.92 -9.56
CA LYS A 189 -7.24 -20.83 -11.02
C LYS A 189 -7.91 -22.04 -11.69
N ILE A 190 -8.54 -21.81 -12.85
CA ILE A 190 -8.97 -22.87 -13.77
C ILE A 190 -8.41 -22.53 -15.14
N GLU A 191 -7.64 -23.46 -15.72
CA GLU A 191 -7.04 -23.34 -17.05
C GLU A 191 -7.61 -24.41 -17.98
N VAL A 192 -8.06 -24.03 -19.18
CA VAL A 192 -8.48 -24.98 -20.20
C VAL A 192 -7.23 -25.60 -20.83
N GLU A 193 -7.13 -26.93 -20.86
CA GLU A 193 -5.95 -27.64 -21.38
C GLU A 193 -6.16 -28.16 -22.81
N THR A 194 -7.36 -28.65 -23.15
CA THR A 194 -7.71 -29.04 -24.53
C THR A 194 -9.23 -29.14 -24.74
N VAL A 195 -9.68 -28.84 -25.96
CA VAL A 195 -11.05 -29.13 -26.42
C VAL A 195 -11.11 -30.59 -26.87
N GLY A 196 -11.96 -31.40 -26.24
CA GLY A 196 -12.31 -32.71 -26.79
C GLY A 196 -12.85 -32.54 -28.21
N THR A 197 -12.18 -33.15 -29.20
CA THR A 197 -12.47 -32.98 -30.62
C THR A 197 -13.94 -33.19 -30.95
N GLY A 198 -14.63 -32.11 -31.31
CA GLY A 198 -15.94 -32.10 -31.93
C GLY A 198 -15.98 -30.94 -32.92
N ASP A 199 -15.54 -31.22 -34.15
CA ASP A 199 -15.59 -30.31 -35.29
C ASP A 199 -16.96 -29.65 -35.46
N ALA A 200 -16.96 -28.32 -35.55
CA ALA A 200 -17.89 -27.58 -36.39
C ALA A 200 -17.18 -26.31 -36.90
N GLY A 201 -16.33 -26.53 -37.90
CA GLY A 201 -15.77 -25.46 -38.72
C GLY A 201 -16.89 -24.67 -39.41
N GLY A 202 -16.83 -23.36 -39.24
CA GLY A 202 -17.66 -22.39 -39.94
C GLY A 202 -16.99 -21.04 -39.90
N SER A 203 -15.99 -20.83 -40.75
CA SER A 203 -15.41 -19.50 -41.01
C SER A 203 -16.46 -18.64 -41.71
N VAL A 204 -17.25 -17.91 -40.92
CA VAL A 204 -18.13 -16.84 -41.40
C VAL A 204 -17.25 -15.61 -41.69
N PRO A 205 -17.53 -14.81 -42.74
CA PRO A 205 -16.69 -13.67 -43.11
C PRO A 205 -16.67 -12.63 -41.98
N VAL A 206 -15.48 -12.20 -41.56
CA VAL A 206 -15.27 -11.19 -40.51
C VAL A 206 -15.85 -9.84 -40.96
N PRO A 207 -16.98 -9.36 -40.39
CA PRO A 207 -17.35 -7.96 -40.48
C PRO A 207 -16.38 -7.16 -39.60
N GLY A 208 -16.06 -5.92 -39.97
CA GLY A 208 -14.98 -5.14 -39.35
C GLY A 208 -14.97 -5.25 -37.82
N GLU A 209 -13.87 -5.79 -37.29
CA GLU A 209 -13.63 -5.94 -35.86
C GLU A 209 -13.62 -4.54 -35.23
N VAL A 210 -14.53 -4.33 -34.27
CA VAL A 210 -14.68 -3.09 -33.52
C VAL A 210 -14.12 -3.31 -32.13
N GLU A 211 -13.32 -2.35 -31.69
CA GLU A 211 -12.77 -2.31 -30.34
C GLU A 211 -13.52 -1.25 -29.53
N ILE A 212 -13.90 -1.62 -28.30
CA ILE A 212 -14.51 -0.73 -27.32
C ILE A 212 -13.66 -0.83 -26.06
N ALA A 213 -12.98 0.26 -25.72
CA ALA A 213 -12.32 0.41 -24.43
C ALA A 213 -13.19 1.26 -23.48
N GLY A 214 -13.22 0.91 -22.20
CA GLY A 214 -13.90 1.71 -21.18
C GLY A 214 -14.15 0.97 -19.87
N LEU A 215 -14.78 1.67 -18.93
CA LEU A 215 -15.17 1.12 -17.65
C LEU A 215 -16.37 0.19 -17.77
N ILE A 216 -16.35 -0.93 -17.06
CA ILE A 216 -17.53 -1.75 -16.80
C ILE A 216 -18.47 -0.93 -15.89
N GLU A 217 -19.56 -0.42 -16.44
CA GLU A 217 -20.57 0.35 -15.70
C GLU A 217 -21.67 -0.55 -15.12
N ALA A 218 -21.94 -1.68 -15.77
CA ALA A 218 -22.89 -2.66 -15.30
C ALA A 218 -22.54 -4.07 -15.81
N LEU A 219 -22.62 -5.04 -14.90
CA LEU A 219 -22.56 -6.46 -15.22
C LEU A 219 -23.95 -7.11 -15.11
N PRO A 220 -24.18 -8.23 -15.80
CA PRO A 220 -25.38 -9.02 -15.61
C PRO A 220 -25.51 -9.49 -14.15
N THR A 221 -26.75 -9.55 -13.64
CA THR A 221 -27.04 -9.98 -12.26
C THR A 221 -26.82 -11.48 -12.01
N SER A 222 -26.51 -12.25 -13.05
CA SER A 222 -26.36 -13.71 -13.02
C SER A 222 -25.04 -14.17 -13.67
N GLY A 223 -23.94 -13.49 -13.33
CA GLY A 223 -22.59 -13.85 -13.80
C GLY A 223 -22.11 -13.02 -14.99
N LEU A 224 -21.04 -13.50 -15.65
CA LEU A 224 -20.33 -12.76 -16.70
C LEU A 224 -20.92 -12.94 -18.11
N ILE A 225 -21.87 -13.86 -18.31
CA ILE A 225 -22.55 -14.05 -19.60
C ILE A 225 -23.82 -13.20 -19.63
N GLY A 226 -24.00 -12.42 -20.69
CA GLY A 226 -25.09 -11.48 -20.85
C GLY A 226 -24.61 -10.12 -21.33
N THR A 227 -25.47 -9.11 -21.23
CA THR A 227 -25.14 -7.75 -21.66
C THR A 227 -24.42 -6.98 -20.57
N TRP A 228 -23.21 -6.51 -20.89
CA TRP A 228 -22.42 -5.59 -20.09
C TRP A 228 -22.64 -4.16 -20.61
N GLN A 229 -22.52 -3.18 -19.72
CA GLN A 229 -22.33 -1.78 -20.12
C GLN A 229 -20.87 -1.42 -19.94
N VAL A 230 -20.21 -1.01 -21.03
CA VAL A 230 -18.80 -0.63 -21.06
C VAL A 230 -18.65 0.74 -21.71
N GLY A 231 -18.22 1.76 -20.97
CA GLY A 231 -18.06 3.13 -21.47
C GLY A 231 -19.30 3.68 -22.18
N GLY A 232 -20.49 3.46 -21.59
CA GLY A 232 -21.79 3.81 -22.15
C GLY A 232 -22.24 2.99 -23.37
N ARG A 233 -21.55 1.90 -23.72
CA ARG A 233 -21.89 1.00 -24.84
C ARG A 233 -22.31 -0.38 -24.36
N SER A 234 -23.25 -0.98 -25.07
CA SER A 234 -23.68 -2.36 -24.78
C SER A 234 -22.74 -3.38 -25.43
N VAL A 235 -22.17 -4.24 -24.60
CA VAL A 235 -21.28 -5.36 -25.00
C VAL A 235 -21.98 -6.67 -24.64
N ILE A 236 -22.23 -7.52 -25.61
CA ILE A 236 -22.91 -8.81 -25.45
C ILE A 236 -21.85 -9.89 -25.28
N VAL A 237 -21.82 -10.49 -24.09
CA VAL A 237 -20.93 -11.59 -23.73
C VAL A 237 -21.68 -12.91 -23.80
N SER A 238 -21.09 -13.88 -24.48
CA SER A 238 -21.64 -15.22 -24.67
C SER A 238 -20.70 -16.29 -24.15
N ALA A 239 -21.13 -17.55 -24.15
CA ALA A 239 -20.28 -18.68 -23.77
C ALA A 239 -19.07 -18.89 -24.71
N THR A 240 -19.06 -18.25 -25.88
CA THR A 240 -17.93 -18.30 -26.83
C THR A 240 -17.02 -17.08 -26.73
N THR A 241 -17.37 -16.07 -25.94
CA THR A 241 -16.55 -14.88 -25.72
C THR A 241 -15.35 -15.27 -24.85
N ARG A 242 -14.13 -15.03 -25.33
CA ARG A 242 -12.92 -15.21 -24.53
C ARG A 242 -12.83 -14.09 -23.50
N LEU A 243 -12.79 -14.47 -22.23
CA LEU A 243 -12.63 -13.54 -21.11
C LEU A 243 -11.23 -13.69 -20.55
N ASP A 244 -10.45 -12.63 -20.66
CA ASP A 244 -9.05 -12.56 -20.25
C ASP A 244 -8.95 -11.66 -19.01
N ALA A 245 -8.74 -12.31 -17.86
CA ALA A 245 -8.74 -11.71 -16.54
C ALA A 245 -7.31 -11.60 -15.95
N GLU A 246 -6.26 -11.69 -16.78
CA GLU A 246 -4.88 -11.66 -16.31
C GLU A 246 -4.57 -10.44 -15.44
N ASN A 247 -5.11 -9.28 -15.82
CA ASN A 247 -4.89 -8.00 -15.11
C ASN A 247 -5.93 -7.69 -14.03
N GLY A 248 -6.79 -8.64 -13.66
CA GLY A 248 -7.74 -8.48 -12.55
C GLY A 248 -9.15 -9.04 -12.82
N PRO A 249 -10.04 -9.01 -11.81
CA PRO A 249 -11.39 -9.54 -11.96
C PRO A 249 -12.30 -8.58 -12.75
N PHE A 250 -13.24 -9.15 -13.53
CA PHE A 250 -14.32 -8.39 -14.17
C PHE A 250 -15.36 -7.94 -13.13
N VAL A 251 -15.24 -6.69 -12.68
CA VAL A 251 -16.17 -6.06 -11.72
C VAL A 251 -16.61 -4.68 -12.23
N VAL A 252 -17.76 -4.18 -11.76
CA VAL A 252 -18.18 -2.81 -12.05
C VAL A 252 -17.10 -1.84 -11.57
N GLY A 253 -16.64 -0.95 -12.45
CA GLY A 253 -15.53 -0.03 -12.24
C GLY A 253 -14.19 -0.50 -12.81
N ALA A 254 -14.06 -1.74 -13.27
CA ALA A 254 -12.84 -2.22 -13.94
C ALA A 254 -12.77 -1.68 -15.38
N SER A 255 -11.56 -1.34 -15.85
CA SER A 255 -11.33 -0.99 -17.25
C SER A 255 -11.13 -2.23 -18.10
N VAL A 256 -11.79 -2.27 -19.26
CA VAL A 256 -11.68 -3.38 -20.22
C VAL A 256 -11.52 -2.88 -21.63
N GLU A 257 -10.93 -3.74 -22.46
CA GLU A 257 -10.95 -3.65 -23.91
C GLU A 257 -11.77 -4.83 -24.46
N ALA A 258 -12.88 -4.53 -25.12
CA ALA A 258 -13.76 -5.52 -25.75
C ALA A 258 -13.62 -5.46 -27.26
N LYS A 259 -13.33 -6.61 -27.88
CA LYS A 259 -13.21 -6.79 -29.34
C LYS A 259 -14.32 -7.68 -29.85
N GLY A 260 -14.89 -7.32 -31.00
CA GLY A 260 -15.85 -8.17 -31.69
C GLY A 260 -16.58 -7.48 -32.83
N ALA A 261 -17.75 -7.98 -33.21
CA ALA A 261 -18.55 -7.43 -34.28
C ALA A 261 -19.78 -6.68 -33.75
N LEU A 262 -20.16 -5.57 -34.37
CA LEU A 262 -21.41 -4.89 -34.04
C LEU A 262 -22.61 -5.67 -34.61
N ASP A 263 -23.66 -5.83 -33.81
CA ASP A 263 -24.94 -6.34 -34.28
C ASP A 263 -25.77 -5.26 -34.98
N ALA A 264 -26.96 -5.62 -35.48
CA ALA A 264 -27.86 -4.71 -36.17
C ALA A 264 -28.40 -3.57 -35.28
N THR A 265 -28.27 -3.67 -33.95
CA THR A 265 -28.67 -2.65 -32.98
C THR A 265 -27.51 -1.73 -32.58
N GLY A 266 -26.28 -2.06 -32.99
CA GLY A 266 -25.06 -1.34 -32.63
C GLY A 266 -24.44 -1.83 -31.32
N ALA A 267 -24.89 -2.95 -30.75
CA ALA A 267 -24.23 -3.60 -29.62
C ALA A 267 -23.05 -4.45 -30.09
N LEU A 268 -21.97 -4.50 -29.31
CA LEU A 268 -20.79 -5.29 -29.64
C LEU A 268 -21.01 -6.76 -29.24
N LEU A 269 -21.11 -7.67 -30.19
CA LEU A 269 -20.99 -9.12 -29.96
C LEU A 269 -19.52 -9.44 -29.71
N ALA A 270 -19.15 -9.65 -28.45
CA ALA A 270 -17.75 -9.75 -28.06
C ALA A 270 -17.15 -11.13 -28.41
N ASP A 271 -16.00 -11.11 -29.07
CA ASP A 271 -15.14 -12.27 -29.33
C ASP A 271 -14.07 -12.40 -28.24
N LYS A 272 -13.50 -11.28 -27.77
CA LYS A 272 -12.57 -11.21 -26.65
C LYS A 272 -12.91 -10.00 -25.77
N ILE A 273 -12.82 -10.15 -24.46
CA ILE A 273 -12.75 -9.04 -23.51
C ILE A 273 -11.54 -9.25 -22.62
N GLU A 274 -10.72 -8.23 -22.49
CA GLU A 274 -9.50 -8.23 -21.69
C GLU A 274 -9.55 -7.11 -20.65
N ILE A 275 -9.12 -7.40 -19.43
CA ILE A 275 -8.91 -6.38 -18.40
C ILE A 275 -7.68 -5.57 -18.77
N THR A 276 -7.85 -4.27 -18.89
CA THR A 276 -6.75 -3.33 -19.08
C THR A 276 -6.36 -2.73 -17.75
N GLU A 277 -5.09 -2.42 -17.56
CA GLU A 277 -4.65 -1.66 -16.39
C GLU A 277 -5.37 -0.31 -16.28
N GLY A 278 -5.84 0.00 -15.07
CA GLY A 278 -6.47 1.27 -14.72
C GLY A 278 -7.99 1.31 -14.81
N ASN A 279 -8.52 2.53 -14.90
CA ASN A 279 -9.96 2.82 -14.79
C ASN A 279 -10.52 3.54 -16.03
N GLY A 280 -9.96 3.27 -17.22
CA GLY A 280 -10.40 3.87 -18.48
C GLY A 280 -10.00 5.33 -18.67
N ALA A 281 -9.26 5.92 -17.73
CA ALA A 281 -8.62 7.22 -17.88
C ALA A 281 -7.36 7.15 -18.76
N ALA A 282 -6.89 8.31 -19.23
CA ALA A 282 -5.68 8.39 -20.06
C ALA A 282 -4.45 7.85 -19.32
N VAL A 283 -3.75 6.90 -19.94
CA VAL A 283 -2.44 6.40 -19.51
C VAL A 283 -1.32 7.33 -20.00
N PRO A 284 -0.18 7.43 -19.28
CA PRO A 284 0.16 6.69 -18.05
C PRO A 284 -0.58 7.21 -16.81
N ALA A 285 -0.66 6.37 -15.77
CA ALA A 285 -1.13 6.79 -14.45
C ALA A 285 -0.30 7.99 -13.95
N LEU A 286 -0.95 8.91 -13.24
CA LEU A 286 -0.30 9.97 -12.50
C LEU A 286 0.38 9.37 -11.27
N GLU A 287 1.69 9.49 -11.21
CA GLU A 287 2.48 9.24 -10.00
C GLU A 287 2.81 10.58 -9.34
N PHE A 288 2.53 10.70 -8.05
CA PHE A 288 2.90 11.87 -7.28
C PHE A 288 3.11 11.55 -5.80
N TRP A 289 3.91 12.38 -5.16
CA TRP A 289 4.18 12.32 -3.74
C TRP A 289 3.37 13.39 -3.02
N GLY A 290 2.93 13.10 -1.81
CA GLY A 290 2.33 14.13 -0.96
C GLY A 290 2.13 13.71 0.48
N THR A 291 1.73 14.69 1.30
CA THR A 291 1.46 14.46 2.72
C THR A 291 -0.02 14.20 2.94
N VAL A 292 -0.37 13.14 3.66
CA VAL A 292 -1.77 12.89 4.08
C VAL A 292 -2.21 14.02 5.02
N VAL A 293 -3.04 14.93 4.54
CA VAL A 293 -3.59 16.07 5.30
C VAL A 293 -4.86 15.66 6.05
N GLU A 294 -5.67 14.81 5.44
CA GLU A 294 -6.95 14.36 5.99
C GLU A 294 -7.23 12.93 5.52
N LEU A 295 -7.53 12.05 6.48
CA LEU A 295 -8.07 10.73 6.21
C LEU A 295 -9.59 10.78 6.28
N PRO A 296 -10.32 9.91 5.55
CA PRO A 296 -11.77 9.93 5.51
C PRO A 296 -12.38 9.81 6.92
N ALA A 297 -13.27 10.75 7.26
CA ALA A 297 -13.95 10.75 8.56
C ALA A 297 -15.11 9.74 8.56
N GLY A 298 -14.97 8.61 9.27
CA GLY A 298 -16.05 7.63 9.40
C GLY A 298 -15.61 6.27 9.97
N THR A 299 -16.58 5.38 10.16
CA THR A 299 -16.39 4.01 10.70
C THR A 299 -15.88 3.00 9.66
N THR A 300 -15.54 3.44 8.44
CA THR A 300 -15.21 2.59 7.27
C THR A 300 -13.72 2.31 7.08
N GLY A 301 -12.84 2.82 7.95
CA GLY A 301 -11.39 2.64 7.80
C GLY A 301 -10.78 3.55 6.73
N LEU A 302 -9.77 3.06 6.02
CA LEU A 302 -8.96 3.81 5.05
C LEU A 302 -9.62 4.02 3.67
N ILE A 303 -10.83 3.49 3.45
CA ILE A 303 -11.58 3.64 2.21
C ILE A 303 -12.41 4.92 2.26
N GLY A 304 -12.29 5.75 1.23
CA GLY A 304 -12.95 7.03 1.09
C GLY A 304 -12.04 8.09 0.48
N VAL A 305 -12.48 9.35 0.58
CA VAL A 305 -11.71 10.47 0.03
C VAL A 305 -10.63 10.88 1.02
N TRP A 306 -9.38 10.82 0.57
CA TRP A 306 -8.23 11.36 1.27
C TRP A 306 -7.91 12.74 0.73
N LYS A 307 -7.37 13.57 1.61
CA LYS A 307 -6.71 14.79 1.21
C LYS A 307 -5.21 14.59 1.32
N ILE A 308 -4.53 14.65 0.19
CA ILE A 308 -3.07 14.54 0.11
C ILE A 308 -2.55 15.85 -0.45
N ASP A 309 -1.88 16.63 0.39
CA ASP A 309 -1.60 18.06 0.19
C ASP A 309 -2.87 18.85 -0.20
N ASP A 310 -2.94 19.35 -1.43
CA ASP A 310 -4.08 20.07 -2.00
C ASP A 310 -4.97 19.19 -2.90
N LYS A 311 -4.63 17.91 -3.07
CA LYS A 311 -5.32 16.97 -3.95
C LYS A 311 -6.33 16.14 -3.19
N LEU A 312 -7.45 15.85 -3.85
CA LEU A 312 -8.46 14.91 -3.38
C LEU A 312 -8.22 13.57 -4.07
N VAL A 313 -7.97 12.54 -3.26
CA VAL A 313 -7.66 11.19 -3.73
C VAL A 313 -8.77 10.26 -3.28
N ASN A 314 -9.48 9.66 -4.23
CA ASN A 314 -10.45 8.62 -3.94
C ASN A 314 -9.70 7.31 -3.72
N VAL A 315 -9.88 6.75 -2.54
CA VAL A 315 -9.32 5.44 -2.17
C VAL A 315 -10.47 4.46 -2.08
N THR A 316 -10.42 3.44 -2.91
CA THR A 316 -11.47 2.42 -3.01
C THR A 316 -10.96 1.07 -2.51
N ALA A 317 -11.84 0.07 -2.44
CA ALA A 317 -11.45 -1.29 -2.06
C ALA A 317 -10.47 -1.94 -3.06
N SER A 318 -10.33 -1.37 -4.27
CA SER A 318 -9.38 -1.78 -5.30
C SER A 318 -8.02 -1.10 -5.20
N THR A 319 -7.89 -0.02 -4.44
CA THR A 319 -6.61 0.67 -4.23
C THR A 319 -5.69 -0.22 -3.39
N GLN A 320 -4.49 -0.49 -3.90
CA GLN A 320 -3.43 -1.14 -3.15
C GLN A 320 -2.86 -0.14 -2.14
N ILE A 321 -2.73 -0.55 -0.89
CA ILE A 321 -2.19 0.29 0.18
C ILE A 321 -1.06 -0.49 0.83
N ASP A 322 0.16 -0.01 0.62
CA ASP A 322 1.35 -0.53 1.25
C ASP A 322 1.73 0.36 2.44
N THR A 323 1.88 -0.25 3.61
CA THR A 323 2.25 0.43 4.86
C THR A 323 3.54 -0.15 5.49
N GLU A 324 4.35 -0.87 4.73
CA GLU A 324 5.54 -1.56 5.26
C GLU A 324 6.60 -0.59 5.77
N ASP A 325 6.82 0.51 5.06
CA ASP A 325 7.79 1.53 5.43
C ASP A 325 7.33 2.38 6.63
N ALA A 326 6.01 2.60 6.81
CA ALA A 326 5.47 3.42 7.88
C ALA A 326 3.97 3.23 8.16
N PRO A 327 3.49 3.48 9.40
CA PRO A 327 2.07 3.53 9.67
C PRO A 327 1.41 4.70 8.93
N LEU A 328 0.32 4.40 8.25
CA LEU A 328 -0.50 5.34 7.51
C LEU A 328 -1.37 6.18 8.46
N VAL A 329 -0.94 7.41 8.71
CA VAL A 329 -1.61 8.39 9.59
C VAL A 329 -1.66 9.76 8.93
N VAL A 330 -2.51 10.66 9.44
CA VAL A 330 -2.44 12.08 9.06
C VAL A 330 -1.03 12.61 9.34
N GLY A 331 -0.41 13.19 8.33
CA GLY A 331 0.99 13.64 8.29
C GLY A 331 1.97 12.66 7.66
N ALA A 332 1.56 11.43 7.34
CA ALA A 332 2.40 10.48 6.61
C ALA A 332 2.69 10.99 5.19
N THR A 333 3.91 10.76 4.71
CA THR A 333 4.24 10.97 3.29
C THR A 333 3.90 9.69 2.55
N VAL A 334 3.16 9.83 1.46
CA VAL A 334 2.75 8.74 0.61
C VAL A 334 3.14 9.03 -0.83
N GLU A 335 3.53 7.96 -1.52
CA GLU A 335 3.60 7.91 -2.98
C GLU A 335 2.26 7.38 -3.47
N VAL A 336 1.65 8.10 -4.42
CA VAL A 336 0.33 7.76 -4.95
C VAL A 336 0.45 7.57 -6.45
N SER A 337 0.03 6.40 -6.90
CA SER A 337 -0.21 6.12 -8.31
C SER A 337 -1.72 6.08 -8.55
N GLY A 338 -2.21 6.79 -9.57
CA GLY A 338 -3.63 6.80 -9.88
C GLY A 338 -3.98 7.61 -11.11
N TRP A 339 -5.27 7.82 -11.35
CA TRP A 339 -5.72 8.54 -12.54
C TRP A 339 -6.52 9.78 -12.18
N LEU A 340 -6.08 10.92 -12.70
CA LEU A 340 -6.81 12.18 -12.60
C LEU A 340 -8.11 12.10 -13.41
N GLN A 341 -9.23 12.26 -12.72
CA GLN A 341 -10.57 12.26 -13.27
C GLN A 341 -10.94 13.65 -13.81
N SER A 342 -11.96 13.70 -14.67
CA SER A 342 -12.42 14.96 -15.29
C SER A 342 -12.96 16.01 -14.31
N ASP A 343 -13.34 15.59 -13.10
CA ASP A 343 -13.78 16.44 -11.99
C ASP A 343 -12.62 16.95 -11.11
N GLY A 344 -11.38 16.55 -11.42
CA GLY A 344 -10.17 16.93 -10.70
C GLY A 344 -9.82 16.02 -9.51
N MET A 345 -10.62 14.98 -9.24
CA MET A 345 -10.30 13.96 -8.24
C MET A 345 -9.30 12.95 -8.81
N ILE A 346 -8.48 12.34 -7.96
CA ILE A 346 -7.56 11.27 -8.38
C ILE A 346 -8.09 9.95 -7.85
N GLU A 347 -8.36 8.98 -8.73
CA GLU A 347 -8.66 7.62 -8.31
C GLU A 347 -7.35 6.87 -8.12
N ALA A 348 -7.02 6.47 -6.89
CA ALA A 348 -5.76 5.80 -6.60
C ALA A 348 -5.81 4.32 -6.98
N SER A 349 -4.82 3.85 -7.76
CA SER A 349 -4.51 2.42 -7.88
C SER A 349 -3.64 1.93 -6.75
N ASP A 350 -2.69 2.75 -6.32
CA ASP A 350 -1.66 2.36 -5.37
C ASP A 350 -1.30 3.55 -4.47
N ILE A 351 -1.11 3.27 -3.19
CA ILE A 351 -0.65 4.21 -2.18
C ILE A 351 0.38 3.51 -1.31
N GLU A 352 1.62 3.91 -1.43
CA GLU A 352 2.72 3.40 -0.60
C GLU A 352 3.09 4.45 0.43
N THR A 353 3.00 4.11 1.72
CA THR A 353 3.59 4.96 2.76
C THR A 353 5.09 4.92 2.61
N ARG A 354 5.74 6.08 2.71
CA ARG A 354 7.21 6.15 2.64
C ARG A 354 7.82 6.63 3.96
N THR A 355 7.03 7.19 4.90
CA THR A 355 7.55 7.62 6.23
C THR A 355 6.49 8.05 7.26
N VAL A 356 6.83 7.93 8.56
CA VAL A 356 6.15 8.58 9.70
C VAL A 356 6.67 10.00 9.91
N VAL A 357 5.75 10.91 10.27
CA VAL A 357 5.99 12.34 10.57
C VAL A 357 7.33 12.60 11.28
N GLY A 358 8.25 13.30 10.62
CA GLY A 358 9.45 13.89 11.23
C GLY A 358 10.65 12.96 11.47
N ALA A 359 10.56 11.67 11.15
CA ALA A 359 11.68 10.73 11.21
C ALA A 359 11.95 10.17 9.82
N LEU A 360 12.75 10.86 9.00
CA LEU A 360 13.37 10.20 7.84
C LEU A 360 14.33 9.13 8.38
N ALA A 361 14.26 7.91 7.86
CA ALA A 361 15.14 6.83 8.29
C ALA A 361 16.62 7.27 8.17
N GLY A 362 17.37 7.16 9.26
CA GLY A 362 18.77 7.61 9.29
C GLY A 362 18.98 9.12 9.41
N GLN A 363 17.94 9.91 9.67
CA GLN A 363 18.07 11.35 9.97
C GLN A 363 18.45 11.59 11.43
N GLY A 364 19.39 12.51 11.65
CA GLY A 364 19.77 13.04 12.95
C GLY A 364 18.94 14.25 13.37
N THR A 365 19.27 14.81 14.54
CA THR A 365 18.55 15.94 15.14
C THR A 365 19.02 17.31 14.62
N LYS A 366 20.13 17.36 13.90
CA LYS A 366 20.71 18.59 13.36
C LYS A 366 21.24 18.38 11.94
N ALA A 367 20.99 19.35 11.08
CA ALA A 367 21.77 19.53 9.86
C ALA A 367 23.08 20.24 10.22
N ILE A 368 24.22 19.64 9.87
CA ILE A 368 25.57 20.13 10.15
C ILE A 368 26.19 20.60 8.85
N GLU A 369 26.74 21.82 8.85
CA GLU A 369 27.44 22.37 7.68
C GLU A 369 28.92 21.97 7.69
N PHE A 370 29.39 21.58 6.52
CA PHE A 370 30.77 21.29 6.17
C PHE A 370 31.24 22.20 5.04
N PHE A 371 32.55 22.46 5.01
CA PHE A 371 33.21 23.17 3.94
C PHE A 371 34.36 22.33 3.37
N ASN A 372 34.46 22.28 2.05
CA ASN A 372 35.56 21.67 1.33
C ASN A 372 36.47 22.76 0.75
N GLY A 373 37.67 22.92 1.34
CA GLY A 373 38.60 23.96 0.92
C GLY A 373 39.21 23.78 -0.47
N THR A 374 39.15 22.57 -1.05
CA THR A 374 39.64 22.33 -2.43
C THR A 374 38.61 22.76 -3.46
N LEU A 375 37.33 22.44 -3.21
CA LEU A 375 36.22 22.78 -4.11
C LEU A 375 35.69 24.21 -3.89
N GLY A 376 35.86 24.75 -2.68
CA GLY A 376 35.16 25.97 -2.26
C GLY A 376 33.66 25.74 -2.01
N HIS A 377 33.26 24.49 -1.75
CA HIS A 377 31.86 24.09 -1.61
C HIS A 377 31.45 23.95 -0.15
N PHE A 378 30.23 24.39 0.16
CA PHE A 378 29.52 24.08 1.39
C PHE A 378 28.58 22.89 1.16
N PHE A 379 28.40 22.11 2.21
CA PHE A 379 27.48 20.97 2.22
C PHE A 379 26.80 20.89 3.58
N ILE A 380 25.52 20.52 3.60
CA ILE A 380 24.79 20.23 4.84
C ILE A 380 24.38 18.77 4.85
N SER A 381 24.50 18.12 6.01
CA SER A 381 23.97 16.78 6.22
C SER A 381 23.30 16.68 7.59
N ALA A 382 22.14 16.05 7.62
CA ALA A 382 21.48 15.63 8.84
C ALA A 382 21.67 14.14 9.12
N ASN A 383 22.22 13.35 8.19
CA ASN A 383 22.37 11.90 8.37
C ASN A 383 23.62 11.60 9.23
N PRO A 384 23.51 10.97 10.41
CA PRO A 384 24.65 10.74 11.29
C PRO A 384 25.76 9.89 10.67
N ALA A 385 25.42 8.95 9.78
CA ALA A 385 26.41 8.12 9.09
C ALA A 385 27.18 8.94 8.03
N GLU A 386 26.49 9.80 7.29
CA GLU A 386 27.12 10.71 6.32
C GLU A 386 28.00 11.74 7.04
N VAL A 387 27.52 12.31 8.15
CA VAL A 387 28.30 13.19 9.02
C VAL A 387 29.59 12.51 9.50
N ALA A 388 29.51 11.26 9.97
CA ALA A 388 30.69 10.51 10.41
C ALA A 388 31.67 10.22 9.25
N ALA A 389 31.16 9.95 8.05
CA ALA A 389 31.98 9.77 6.86
C ALA A 389 32.69 11.08 6.46
N LEU A 390 32.01 12.22 6.52
CA LEU A 390 32.59 13.53 6.21
C LEU A 390 33.69 13.93 7.20
N ASP A 391 33.48 13.67 8.49
CA ASP A 391 34.46 13.94 9.54
C ASP A 391 35.78 13.17 9.34
N THR A 392 35.70 11.97 8.74
CA THR A 392 36.87 11.10 8.53
C THR A 392 37.49 11.24 7.14
N ALA A 393 36.78 11.82 6.17
CA ALA A 393 37.23 11.97 4.79
C ALA A 393 38.42 12.95 4.61
N GLY A 394 38.71 13.79 5.61
CA GLY A 394 39.84 14.74 5.63
C GLY A 394 39.73 15.93 4.67
N LYS A 395 38.83 15.90 3.67
CA LYS A 395 38.57 16.98 2.71
C LYS A 395 37.46 17.94 3.14
N TRP A 396 36.57 17.48 4.00
CA TRP A 396 35.44 18.25 4.53
C TRP A 396 35.73 18.64 5.98
N GLN A 397 35.46 19.89 6.32
CA GLN A 397 35.67 20.44 7.66
C GLN A 397 34.37 21.03 8.17
N ARG A 398 33.95 20.67 9.39
CA ARG A 398 32.78 21.30 10.02
C ARG A 398 33.01 22.81 10.15
N THR A 399 32.03 23.62 9.74
CA THR A 399 32.15 25.09 9.82
C THR A 399 31.80 25.63 11.21
N GLY A 400 31.18 24.80 12.04
CA GLY A 400 30.57 25.20 13.33
C GLY A 400 29.11 25.62 13.20
N GLN A 401 28.59 25.80 11.98
CA GLN A 401 27.17 26.05 11.74
C GLN A 401 26.37 24.75 11.77
N SER A 402 25.22 24.79 12.46
CA SER A 402 24.20 23.74 12.42
C SER A 402 22.83 24.30 12.78
N PHE A 403 21.77 23.58 12.43
CA PHE A 403 20.40 23.91 12.84
C PHE A 403 19.59 22.64 13.12
N VAL A 404 18.57 22.76 13.98
CA VAL A 404 17.72 21.63 14.38
C VAL A 404 16.75 21.27 13.25
N VAL A 405 16.63 19.98 12.95
CA VAL A 405 15.76 19.41 11.91
C VAL A 405 14.84 18.33 12.49
N GLY A 406 13.92 17.79 11.71
CA GLY A 406 13.04 16.69 12.15
C GLY A 406 11.73 17.14 12.81
N SER A 407 11.46 18.45 12.84
CA SER A 407 10.24 18.99 13.46
C SER A 407 9.32 19.73 12.49
N GLY A 408 9.70 19.78 11.21
CA GLY A 408 8.87 20.34 10.16
C GLY A 408 8.01 19.31 9.47
N THR A 409 7.00 19.80 8.75
CA THR A 409 5.97 18.99 8.09
C THR A 409 6.33 18.55 6.68
N SER A 410 7.46 19.03 6.13
CA SER A 410 7.86 18.74 4.75
C SER A 410 9.24 18.09 4.71
N GLY A 411 9.37 17.04 3.89
CA GLY A 411 10.67 16.48 3.54
C GLY A 411 11.46 17.49 2.70
N VAL A 412 12.73 17.70 3.04
CA VAL A 412 13.63 18.55 2.26
C VAL A 412 14.23 17.70 1.14
N CYS A 413 13.78 17.94 -0.09
CA CYS A 413 14.30 17.28 -1.27
C CYS A 413 15.79 17.57 -1.43
N ARG A 414 16.59 16.52 -1.60
CA ARG A 414 18.02 16.58 -1.91
C ARG A 414 18.23 16.20 -3.37
N PHE A 415 19.00 17.01 -4.07
CA PHE A 415 19.43 16.75 -5.43
C PHE A 415 20.95 16.78 -5.50
N TYR A 416 21.54 15.91 -6.30
CA TYR A 416 22.95 15.96 -6.67
C TYR A 416 23.10 16.25 -8.16
N GLY A 417 23.99 17.19 -8.48
CA GLY A 417 24.40 17.41 -9.86
C GLY A 417 25.55 16.50 -10.23
N MET A 418 25.47 15.82 -11.38
CA MET A 418 26.49 14.86 -11.80
C MET A 418 27.40 15.44 -12.90
N PRO A 419 28.68 15.75 -12.62
CA PRO A 419 29.62 16.15 -13.68
C PRO A 419 29.77 15.06 -14.75
N PRO A 420 29.95 15.41 -16.05
CA PRO A 420 30.08 16.77 -16.59
C PRO A 420 28.74 17.46 -16.89
N LYS A 421 27.59 16.81 -16.64
CA LYS A 421 26.26 17.33 -16.98
C LYS A 421 25.72 18.34 -15.96
N GLY A 422 26.07 18.15 -14.69
CA GLY A 422 25.57 18.94 -13.58
C GLY A 422 26.69 19.50 -12.68
N PRO A 423 26.29 20.30 -11.70
CA PRO A 423 27.20 20.90 -10.73
C PRO A 423 27.70 19.85 -9.74
N ASP A 424 28.99 19.78 -9.43
CA ASP A 424 29.53 18.83 -8.42
C ASP A 424 29.14 19.26 -7.00
N SER A 425 27.84 19.28 -6.73
CA SER A 425 27.21 19.93 -5.59
C SER A 425 25.80 19.41 -5.38
N HIS A 426 25.25 19.73 -4.21
CA HIS A 426 23.88 19.45 -3.86
C HIS A 426 23.00 20.70 -3.93
N PHE A 427 21.71 20.48 -4.14
CA PHE A 427 20.64 21.46 -4.01
C PHE A 427 19.59 20.91 -3.04
N PHE A 428 19.04 21.79 -2.19
CA PHE A 428 18.05 21.43 -1.19
C PHE A 428 16.86 22.40 -1.24
N THR A 429 15.65 21.84 -1.14
CA THR A 429 14.43 22.64 -1.00
C THR A 429 13.40 21.95 -0.11
N ALA A 430 12.75 22.73 0.74
CA ALA A 430 11.59 22.30 1.52
C ALA A 430 10.27 22.59 0.80
N ASP A 431 10.29 23.37 -0.29
CA ASP A 431 9.10 23.72 -1.06
C ASP A 431 8.74 22.58 -2.03
N PRO A 432 7.57 21.93 -1.88
CA PRO A 432 7.15 20.86 -2.77
C PRO A 432 7.07 21.28 -4.25
N ALA A 433 6.64 22.52 -4.52
CA ALA A 433 6.54 23.02 -5.88
C ALA A 433 7.91 23.24 -6.52
N GLU A 434 8.89 23.74 -5.75
CA GLU A 434 10.27 23.87 -6.21
C GLU A 434 10.91 22.48 -6.42
N CYS A 435 10.64 21.53 -5.52
CA CYS A 435 11.12 20.15 -5.65
C CYS A 435 10.65 19.53 -6.98
N GLN A 436 9.35 19.60 -7.28
CA GLN A 436 8.79 19.10 -8.54
C GLN A 436 9.35 19.85 -9.76
N ALA A 437 9.50 21.18 -9.67
CA ALA A 437 10.07 21.97 -10.76
C ALA A 437 11.51 21.56 -11.07
N VAL A 438 12.31 21.25 -10.05
CA VAL A 438 13.70 20.81 -10.25
C VAL A 438 13.77 19.46 -10.95
N MET A 439 12.95 18.49 -10.50
CA MET A 439 12.88 17.15 -11.12
C MET A 439 12.50 17.21 -12.59
N THR A 440 11.56 18.10 -12.95
CA THR A 440 10.95 18.12 -14.29
C THR A 440 11.68 19.04 -15.27
N THR A 441 12.27 20.14 -14.78
CA THR A 441 12.79 21.20 -15.65
C THR A 441 14.31 21.15 -15.79
N PHE A 442 15.02 20.63 -14.78
CA PHE A 442 16.48 20.70 -14.73
C PHE A 442 17.13 19.31 -14.75
N PRO A 443 17.32 18.69 -15.93
CA PRO A 443 17.87 17.33 -16.06
C PRO A 443 19.33 17.18 -15.63
N ALA A 444 19.98 18.28 -15.25
CA ALA A 444 21.31 18.30 -14.67
C ALA A 444 21.31 17.90 -13.18
N TRP A 445 20.14 17.90 -12.53
CA TRP A 445 19.95 17.54 -11.14
C TRP A 445 19.25 16.18 -11.04
N THR A 446 19.85 15.28 -10.25
CA THR A 446 19.26 13.98 -9.94
C THR A 446 18.68 14.03 -8.53
N PHE A 447 17.41 13.66 -8.37
CA PHE A 447 16.79 13.53 -7.05
C PHE A 447 17.42 12.35 -6.29
N GLU A 448 17.84 12.58 -5.06
CA GLU A 448 18.49 11.56 -4.20
C GLU A 448 17.62 11.16 -3.01
N GLY A 449 16.39 11.69 -2.91
CA GLY A 449 15.49 11.49 -1.78
C GLY A 449 15.39 12.72 -0.86
N HIS A 450 14.76 12.51 0.29
CA HIS A 450 14.60 13.55 1.31
C HIS A 450 15.74 13.50 2.33
N ALA A 451 16.41 14.62 2.59
CA ALA A 451 17.57 14.67 3.48
C ALA A 451 17.22 14.79 4.96
N PHE A 452 16.19 15.59 5.27
CA PHE A 452 15.64 15.80 6.62
C PHE A 452 14.28 16.46 6.50
N SER A 453 13.49 16.51 7.59
CA SER A 453 12.27 17.34 7.59
C SER A 453 12.51 18.77 8.10
N ALA A 454 11.87 19.73 7.44
CA ALA A 454 11.87 21.15 7.80
C ALA A 454 10.51 21.80 7.48
N THR A 455 10.25 22.97 8.05
CA THR A 455 9.02 23.71 7.73
C THR A 455 9.33 24.62 6.52
N PRO A 456 8.55 24.58 5.43
CA PRO A 456 8.77 25.48 4.30
C PRO A 456 8.58 26.95 4.70
N ALA A 457 9.35 27.84 4.10
CA ALA A 457 9.14 29.27 4.27
C ALA A 457 7.94 29.73 3.44
N LEU A 458 6.98 30.44 4.03
CA LEU A 458 5.82 30.98 3.33
C LEU A 458 6.10 32.44 2.95
N ASN A 459 6.21 32.72 1.65
CA ASN A 459 6.56 34.05 1.13
C ASN A 459 7.83 34.63 1.78
N GLY A 460 8.85 33.78 1.97
CA GLY A 460 10.12 34.16 2.59
C GLY A 460 10.03 34.46 4.09
N GLN A 461 8.96 34.01 4.77
CA GLN A 461 8.76 34.19 6.21
C GLN A 461 8.63 32.85 6.93
N CYS A 462 9.10 32.84 8.17
CA CYS A 462 9.02 31.68 9.06
C CYS A 462 8.02 31.90 10.19
N PRO A 463 7.30 30.85 10.65
CA PRO A 463 6.40 30.95 11.78
C PRO A 463 7.11 31.49 13.04
N ALA A 464 6.36 32.17 13.91
CA ALA A 464 6.89 32.65 15.17
C ALA A 464 7.50 31.51 16.00
N GLY A 465 8.68 31.76 16.58
CA GLY A 465 9.40 30.75 17.36
C GLY A 465 10.26 29.78 16.53
N THR A 466 10.47 30.06 15.24
CA THR A 466 11.41 29.32 14.38
C THR A 466 12.53 30.22 13.85
N LEU A 467 13.65 29.61 13.46
CA LEU A 467 14.79 30.28 12.83
C LEU A 467 14.65 30.24 11.31
N SER A 468 15.01 31.35 10.64
CA SER A 468 15.07 31.43 9.18
C SER A 468 16.33 30.75 8.66
N VAL A 469 16.19 29.80 7.73
CA VAL A 469 17.29 29.22 6.98
C VAL A 469 17.39 29.94 5.64
N HIS A 470 18.46 30.69 5.45
CA HIS A 470 18.71 31.49 4.25
C HIS A 470 19.49 30.68 3.21
N ARG A 471 19.06 30.69 1.94
CA ARG A 471 19.80 30.07 0.83
C ARG A 471 20.61 31.10 0.07
N PHE A 472 21.83 30.72 -0.30
CA PHE A 472 22.73 31.52 -1.13
C PHE A 472 23.20 30.71 -2.33
N PHE A 473 23.33 31.36 -3.47
CA PHE A 473 23.85 30.81 -4.72
C PHE A 473 25.16 31.52 -5.11
N ASN A 474 26.21 30.76 -5.41
CA ASN A 474 27.53 31.31 -5.69
C ASN A 474 27.75 31.83 -7.13
N ASN A 475 26.78 31.63 -8.03
CA ASN A 475 26.77 32.13 -9.42
C ASN A 475 28.12 32.09 -10.16
N PRO A 476 28.75 30.92 -10.31
CA PRO A 476 30.06 30.78 -10.92
C PRO A 476 29.98 30.85 -12.44
N THR A 477 31.14 30.99 -13.08
CA THR A 477 31.24 31.00 -14.56
C THR A 477 31.09 29.62 -15.20
N THR A 478 31.24 28.54 -14.42
CA THR A 478 31.14 27.15 -14.90
C THR A 478 30.14 26.36 -14.07
N ALA A 479 29.27 25.60 -14.73
CA ALA A 479 28.24 24.78 -14.06
C ALA A 479 28.83 23.84 -13.00
N ALA A 480 29.98 23.23 -13.25
CA ALA A 480 30.64 22.31 -12.31
C ALA A 480 30.96 22.93 -10.95
N ALA A 481 31.12 24.26 -10.87
CA ALA A 481 31.49 24.98 -9.66
C ALA A 481 30.27 25.58 -8.91
N ILE A 482 29.05 25.30 -9.37
CA ILE A 482 27.84 25.80 -8.69
C ILE A 482 27.76 25.16 -7.32
N ASN A 483 27.47 25.98 -6.31
CA ASN A 483 27.20 25.54 -4.97
C ASN A 483 26.16 26.45 -4.29
N HIS A 484 25.36 25.83 -3.43
CA HIS A 484 24.43 26.54 -2.57
C HIS A 484 24.88 26.44 -1.12
N ARG A 485 24.66 27.50 -0.35
CA ARG A 485 24.93 27.53 1.08
C ARG A 485 23.65 27.87 1.85
N PHE A 486 23.44 27.19 2.97
CA PHE A 486 22.29 27.36 3.83
C PHE A 486 22.74 27.93 5.18
N THR A 487 22.29 29.13 5.54
CA THR A 487 22.77 29.81 6.75
C THR A 487 21.66 30.16 7.73
N VAL A 488 21.92 30.00 9.03
CA VAL A 488 21.00 30.32 10.13
C VAL A 488 21.56 31.33 11.13
N THR A 489 22.87 31.64 11.07
CA THR A 489 23.51 32.61 11.96
C THR A 489 23.84 33.90 11.21
N GLN A 490 23.77 35.03 11.91
CA GLN A 490 24.17 36.33 11.36
C GLN A 490 25.61 36.31 10.82
N GLN A 491 26.51 35.65 11.55
CA GLN A 491 27.91 35.52 11.14
C GLN A 491 28.06 34.78 9.82
N ALA A 492 27.41 33.63 9.65
CA ALA A 492 27.48 32.86 8.41
C ALA A 492 26.82 33.62 7.24
N PHE A 493 25.72 34.32 7.50
CA PHE A 493 25.05 35.18 6.53
C PHE A 493 25.98 36.28 6.01
N GLU A 494 26.59 37.06 6.92
CA GLU A 494 27.51 38.15 6.56
C GLU A 494 28.77 37.66 5.86
N GLN A 495 29.33 36.52 6.31
CA GLN A 495 30.46 35.87 5.63
C GLN A 495 30.11 35.50 4.19
N THR A 496 28.90 34.98 3.95
CA THR A 496 28.47 34.53 2.61
C THR A 496 28.23 35.70 1.67
N LEU A 497 27.65 36.79 2.19
CA LEU A 497 27.59 38.05 1.44
C LEU A 497 28.97 38.62 1.12
N ALA A 498 29.92 38.56 2.07
CA ALA A 498 31.29 39.02 1.83
C ALA A 498 32.04 38.19 0.77
N MET A 499 31.64 36.93 0.57
CA MET A 499 32.11 36.09 -0.54
C MET A 499 31.50 36.46 -1.90
N GLY A 500 30.53 37.39 -1.93
CA GLY A 500 29.88 37.86 -3.16
C GLY A 500 28.75 36.97 -3.66
N TRP A 501 28.23 36.07 -2.82
CA TRP A 501 27.17 35.13 -3.22
C TRP A 501 25.80 35.83 -3.25
N VAL A 502 24.94 35.37 -4.15
CA VAL A 502 23.58 35.90 -4.31
C VAL A 502 22.70 35.35 -3.19
N HIS A 503 22.05 36.22 -2.43
CA HIS A 503 21.07 35.82 -1.43
C HIS A 503 19.72 35.53 -2.10
N GLU A 504 19.24 34.30 -2.00
CA GLU A 504 17.99 33.85 -2.63
C GLU A 504 16.76 33.96 -1.71
N GLY A 505 16.97 34.37 -0.45
CA GLY A 505 15.89 34.53 0.54
C GLY A 505 15.90 33.46 1.63
N VAL A 506 14.77 33.33 2.32
CA VAL A 506 14.52 32.30 3.34
C VAL A 506 13.75 31.17 2.66
N VAL A 507 14.29 29.95 2.70
CA VAL A 507 13.74 28.79 1.95
C VAL A 507 13.14 27.72 2.85
N MET A 508 13.53 27.69 4.12
CA MET A 508 12.98 26.78 5.11
C MET A 508 13.17 27.36 6.52
N CYS A 509 12.48 26.77 7.48
CA CYS A 509 12.45 27.19 8.87
C CYS A 509 12.92 26.04 9.76
N ALA A 510 13.83 26.36 10.66
CA ALA A 510 14.42 25.42 11.62
C ALA A 510 13.94 25.72 13.04
N LYS A 511 14.04 24.74 13.94
CA LYS A 511 13.85 25.01 15.36
C LYS A 511 15.04 25.81 15.94
N PRO A 512 14.80 26.70 16.91
CA PRO A 512 15.84 27.46 17.62
C PRO A 512 16.89 26.59 18.31
#